data_AF-A0A3D5EQR9-F1
#
_entry.id   AF-A0A3D5EQR9-F1
#
_cell.length_a   1.000
_cell.length_b   1.000
_cell.length_c   1.000
_cell.angle_alpha   90.00
_cell.angle_beta   90.00
_cell.angle_gamma   90.00
#
_symmetry.space_group_name_H-M   'P 1'
#
loop_
_entity.id
_entity.type
_entity.pdbx_description
1 polymer ?
#
loop_
_entity_poly.entity_id
_entity_poly.type
_entity_poly.pdbx_seq_one_letter_code
_entity_poly.pdbx_strand_id
1 'polypeptide(L)'
;MKFTKTLIAASLAVVSADSFAAAFQLAEQNVSGLGRAYAGEAAVADDASVVARNPALMSLFKDKQISVAGIAVIPDVSLNGEGAAYGLDENVIDDDSIAPSAFIPAGYFTMPLNDKVSLGFGAFSNFGLSTEFNDDYAAGSIAGETEIVTVNMNASASYKINEQFSLGLGLNYVYADAKVIRNAGTNPFGLPASTQIAHLEGDDYGFGWNVGVMYQLDENSRFGFNYRSETDIDFEGEYSNQLPAAVGGLAGTVVPGELKLTLPAIAEFSGSHQVDKKLGVHYSILWT
;
A
#
# COMPACT_ATOMS: atom_id res chain seq x y z
N MET A 1 -37.84 -8.36 -8.03
CA MET A 1 -37.84 -8.69 -6.59
C MET A 1 -38.20 -7.42 -5.80
N LYS A 2 -39.17 -7.47 -4.88
CA LYS A 2 -39.43 -6.34 -3.96
C LYS A 2 -38.53 -6.49 -2.75
N PHE A 3 -37.40 -5.79 -2.74
CA PHE A 3 -36.55 -5.75 -1.55
C PHE A 3 -37.29 -4.98 -0.44
N THR A 4 -37.44 -5.60 0.74
CA THR A 4 -38.02 -4.95 1.92
C THR A 4 -37.09 -3.81 2.34
N LYS A 5 -37.65 -2.63 2.62
CA LYS A 5 -36.89 -1.44 3.05
C LYS A 5 -35.95 -1.73 4.23
N THR A 6 -36.34 -2.67 5.08
CA THR A 6 -35.55 -3.17 6.21
C THR A 6 -34.27 -3.89 5.78
N LEU A 7 -34.28 -4.64 4.67
CA LEU A 7 -33.08 -5.30 4.15
C LEU A 7 -32.09 -4.27 3.58
N ILE A 8 -32.59 -3.25 2.88
CA ILE A 8 -31.78 -2.14 2.34
C ILE A 8 -31.17 -1.32 3.49
N ALA A 9 -31.97 -1.01 4.52
CA ALA A 9 -31.51 -0.29 5.70
C ALA A 9 -30.50 -1.10 6.53
N ALA A 10 -30.71 -2.42 6.68
CA ALA A 10 -29.76 -3.30 7.34
C ALA A 10 -28.48 -3.47 6.55
N SER A 11 -28.54 -3.56 5.21
CA SER A 11 -27.34 -3.61 4.37
C SER A 11 -26.55 -2.30 4.41
N LEU A 12 -27.24 -1.14 4.50
CA LEU A 12 -26.60 0.18 4.66
C LEU A 12 -25.93 0.34 6.03
N ALA A 13 -26.45 -0.32 7.08
CA ALA A 13 -25.89 -0.26 8.42
C ALA A 13 -24.58 -1.04 8.61
N VAL A 14 -24.21 -1.91 7.65
CA VAL A 14 -22.95 -2.68 7.66
C VAL A 14 -21.86 -2.00 6.80
N VAL A 15 -22.14 -0.84 6.20
CA VAL A 15 -21.30 -0.25 5.12
C VAL A 15 -20.02 0.44 5.61
N SER A 16 -19.84 0.66 6.91
CA SER A 16 -18.69 1.43 7.38
C SER A 16 -18.29 1.02 8.79
N ALA A 17 -17.45 0.00 8.88
CA ALA A 17 -16.58 -0.18 10.03
C ALA A 17 -15.25 0.50 9.69
N ASP A 18 -14.91 1.57 10.41
CA ASP A 18 -13.61 2.21 10.27
C ASP A 18 -12.54 1.21 10.76
N SER A 19 -11.60 0.86 9.88
CA SER A 19 -10.43 0.04 10.21
C SER A 19 -9.19 0.88 10.02
N PHE A 20 -8.42 1.07 11.08
CA PHE A 20 -7.12 1.75 11.06
C PHE A 20 -5.96 0.79 10.75
N ALA A 21 -6.22 -0.29 10.01
CA ALA A 21 -5.25 -1.36 9.74
C ALA A 21 -4.41 -1.15 8.48
N ALA A 22 -4.67 -0.10 7.69
CA ALA A 22 -3.94 0.14 6.45
C ALA A 22 -2.48 0.57 6.67
N ALA A 23 -2.18 1.29 7.76
CA ALA A 23 -0.85 1.85 8.05
C ALA A 23 -0.24 2.52 6.80
N PHE A 24 0.85 1.97 6.25
CA PHE A 24 1.54 2.45 5.05
C PHE A 24 1.18 1.66 3.77
N GLN A 25 0.09 0.89 3.78
CA GLN A 25 -0.43 0.19 2.62
C GLN A 25 -1.09 1.19 1.66
N LEU A 26 -0.79 1.05 0.36
CA LEU A 26 -1.34 1.86 -0.72
C LEU A 26 -2.37 1.05 -1.51
N ALA A 27 -3.54 1.65 -1.72
CA ALA A 27 -4.59 1.08 -2.55
C ALA A 27 -4.49 1.54 -4.01
N GLU A 28 -3.71 2.59 -4.27
CA GLU A 28 -3.53 3.39 -5.49
C GLU A 28 -2.94 2.62 -6.68
N GLN A 29 -3.69 1.61 -7.14
CA GLN A 29 -3.25 0.70 -8.19
C GLN A 29 -3.91 0.99 -9.54
N ASN A 30 -5.11 1.57 -9.57
CA ASN A 30 -5.85 1.87 -10.80
C ASN A 30 -6.82 3.06 -10.60
N VAL A 31 -7.22 3.70 -11.71
CA VAL A 31 -8.11 4.87 -11.68
C VAL A 31 -9.59 4.46 -11.54
N SER A 32 -9.96 3.31 -12.12
CA SER A 32 -11.31 2.75 -12.07
C SER A 32 -11.72 2.39 -10.63
N GLY A 33 -10.82 1.75 -9.89
CA GLY A 33 -10.96 1.45 -8.47
C GLY A 33 -10.94 2.71 -7.61
N LEU A 34 -10.07 3.69 -7.88
CA LEU A 34 -10.10 4.98 -7.17
C LEU A 34 -11.50 5.62 -7.21
N GLY A 35 -12.16 5.62 -8.38
CA GLY A 35 -13.53 6.12 -8.54
C GLY A 35 -14.61 5.31 -7.81
N ARG A 36 -14.30 4.08 -7.38
CA ARG A 36 -15.17 3.19 -6.58
C ARG A 36 -14.70 3.05 -5.14
N ALA A 37 -13.74 3.85 -4.67
CA ALA A 37 -13.08 3.65 -3.37
C ALA A 37 -12.54 2.22 -3.19
N TYR A 38 -12.04 1.62 -4.27
CA TYR A 38 -11.53 0.24 -4.35
C TYR A 38 -12.53 -0.83 -3.89
N ALA A 39 -13.83 -0.57 -4.06
CA ALA A 39 -14.86 -1.58 -3.83
C ALA A 39 -14.91 -2.60 -4.98
N GLY A 40 -14.78 -3.89 -4.62
CA GLY A 40 -14.94 -5.01 -5.54
C GLY A 40 -13.68 -5.42 -6.29
N GLU A 41 -12.51 -4.95 -5.91
CA GLU A 41 -11.29 -5.05 -6.73
C GLU A 41 -10.80 -6.49 -6.94
N ALA A 42 -11.11 -7.45 -6.05
CA ALA A 42 -10.82 -8.86 -6.31
C ALA A 42 -11.84 -9.51 -7.26
N ALA A 43 -12.93 -8.83 -7.64
CA ALA A 43 -14.01 -9.37 -8.48
C ALA A 43 -14.25 -8.58 -9.78
N VAL A 44 -13.91 -7.28 -9.85
CA VAL A 44 -14.12 -6.41 -11.01
C VAL A 44 -12.97 -6.54 -12.00
N ALA A 45 -13.29 -6.64 -13.29
CA ALA A 45 -12.32 -6.83 -14.37
C ALA A 45 -12.51 -5.80 -15.48
N ASP A 46 -12.36 -4.52 -15.12
CA ASP A 46 -12.53 -3.41 -16.07
C ASP A 46 -11.31 -3.22 -16.98
N ASP A 47 -10.12 -3.53 -16.47
CA ASP A 47 -8.85 -3.24 -17.14
C ASP A 47 -7.71 -4.16 -16.65
N ALA A 48 -6.51 -4.02 -17.23
CA ALA A 48 -5.38 -4.91 -16.97
C ALA A 48 -4.85 -4.87 -15.52
N SER A 49 -5.29 -3.91 -14.69
CA SER A 49 -4.89 -3.82 -13.27
C SER A 49 -5.32 -5.01 -12.42
N VAL A 50 -6.20 -5.88 -12.92
CA VAL A 50 -6.52 -7.17 -12.25
C VAL A 50 -5.27 -8.01 -11.96
N VAL A 51 -4.16 -7.80 -12.67
CA VAL A 51 -2.86 -8.42 -12.37
C VAL A 51 -2.41 -8.11 -10.94
N ALA A 52 -2.62 -6.89 -10.44
CA ALA A 52 -2.28 -6.49 -9.07
C ALA A 52 -3.28 -7.00 -8.02
N ARG A 53 -4.57 -7.07 -8.36
CA ARG A 53 -5.65 -7.37 -7.40
C ARG A 53 -6.10 -8.82 -7.37
N ASN A 54 -6.41 -9.42 -8.52
CA ASN A 54 -6.77 -10.83 -8.62
C ASN A 54 -6.45 -11.37 -10.02
N PRO A 55 -5.31 -12.08 -10.21
CA PRO A 55 -4.92 -12.58 -11.53
C PRO A 55 -5.93 -13.55 -12.16
N ALA A 56 -6.80 -14.20 -11.37
CA ALA A 56 -7.83 -15.10 -11.93
C ALA A 56 -8.77 -14.38 -12.91
N LEU A 57 -9.01 -13.08 -12.67
CA LEU A 57 -9.86 -12.24 -13.51
C LEU A 57 -9.31 -12.01 -14.92
N MET A 58 -8.01 -12.24 -15.16
CA MET A 58 -7.45 -12.15 -16.51
C MET A 58 -8.15 -13.11 -17.49
N SER A 59 -8.74 -14.21 -16.99
CA SER A 59 -9.49 -15.17 -17.80
C SER A 59 -10.74 -14.58 -18.47
N LEU A 60 -11.17 -13.39 -18.07
CA LEU A 60 -12.30 -12.66 -18.64
C LEU A 60 -11.92 -11.85 -19.89
N PHE A 61 -10.63 -11.59 -20.09
CA PHE A 61 -10.13 -10.84 -21.24
C PHE A 61 -9.94 -11.75 -22.45
N LYS A 62 -10.44 -11.30 -23.61
CA LYS A 62 -10.31 -12.02 -24.89
C LYS A 62 -9.16 -11.51 -25.74
N ASP A 63 -8.76 -10.27 -25.50
CA ASP A 63 -7.72 -9.56 -26.24
C ASP A 63 -6.59 -9.14 -25.30
N LYS A 64 -5.44 -8.81 -25.89
CA LYS A 64 -4.33 -8.20 -25.15
C LYS A 64 -4.77 -6.83 -24.65
N GLN A 65 -4.49 -6.52 -23.38
CA GLN A 65 -4.79 -5.21 -22.81
C GLN A 65 -3.56 -4.59 -22.19
N ILE A 66 -3.47 -3.27 -22.30
CA ILE A 66 -2.49 -2.45 -21.60
C ILE A 66 -3.26 -1.40 -20.79
N SER A 67 -2.83 -1.17 -19.56
CA SER A 67 -3.40 -0.15 -18.68
C SER A 67 -2.28 0.58 -17.97
N VAL A 68 -2.38 1.90 -17.92
CA VAL A 68 -1.42 2.78 -17.24
C VAL A 68 -2.23 3.73 -16.37
N ALA A 69 -1.77 3.95 -15.14
CA ALA A 69 -2.37 4.86 -14.19
C ALA A 69 -1.29 5.74 -13.56
N GLY A 70 -1.71 6.92 -13.12
CA GLY A 70 -0.92 7.82 -12.30
C GLY A 70 -1.86 8.49 -11.32
N ILE A 71 -1.60 8.34 -10.03
CA ILE A 71 -2.47 8.83 -8.96
C ILE A 71 -1.67 9.81 -8.11
N ALA A 72 -2.17 11.04 -7.97
CA ALA A 72 -1.61 12.01 -7.05
C ALA A 72 -2.30 11.86 -5.69
N VAL A 73 -1.49 11.64 -4.64
CA VAL A 73 -1.94 11.60 -3.24
C VAL A 73 -1.49 12.90 -2.59
N ILE A 74 -2.45 13.68 -2.11
CA ILE A 74 -2.22 14.99 -1.47
C ILE A 74 -2.78 14.87 -0.05
N PRO A 75 -1.99 14.37 0.90
CA PRO A 75 -2.44 14.20 2.28
C PRO A 75 -2.43 15.54 3.00
N ASP A 76 -3.29 15.64 4.01
CA ASP A 76 -3.36 16.76 4.96
C ASP A 76 -3.36 16.14 6.36
N VAL A 77 -2.16 16.07 6.95
CA VAL A 77 -1.93 15.42 8.25
C VAL A 77 -1.32 16.46 9.17
N SER A 78 -2.09 16.81 10.20
CA SER A 78 -1.66 17.71 11.26
C SER A 78 -1.55 17.00 12.60
N LEU A 79 -0.73 17.57 13.47
CA LEU A 79 -0.49 17.14 14.84
C LEU A 79 -0.88 18.27 15.78
N ASN A 80 -1.54 17.90 16.87
CA ASN A 80 -1.80 18.79 17.99
C ASN A 80 -1.10 18.23 19.22
N GLY A 81 -0.32 19.08 19.90
CA GLY A 81 0.37 18.75 21.12
C GLY A 81 -0.58 18.63 22.30
N GLU A 82 -0.48 17.52 23.03
CA GLU A 82 -1.13 17.34 24.34
C GLU A 82 -0.13 17.38 25.50
N GLY A 83 1.16 17.55 25.19
CA GLY A 83 2.22 17.63 26.19
C GLY A 83 3.61 17.58 25.57
N ALA A 84 4.48 18.51 25.97
CA ALA A 84 5.85 18.60 25.49
C ALA A 84 6.88 18.21 26.57
N ALA A 85 8.04 17.74 26.11
CA ALA A 85 9.13 17.37 27.00
C ALA A 85 9.72 18.60 27.73
N TYR A 86 10.35 18.36 28.88
CA TYR A 86 11.10 19.36 29.65
C TYR A 86 10.28 20.59 30.10
N GLY A 87 8.96 20.46 30.20
CA GLY A 87 8.08 21.54 30.66
C GLY A 87 7.92 22.67 29.64
N LEU A 88 8.21 22.41 28.36
CA LEU A 88 7.87 23.32 27.28
C LEU A 88 6.36 23.41 27.09
N ASP A 89 5.95 24.49 26.44
CA ASP A 89 4.57 24.65 25.97
C ASP A 89 4.23 23.54 24.98
N GLU A 90 3.02 22.97 25.04
CA GLU A 90 2.62 21.86 24.19
C GLU A 90 2.56 22.25 22.71
N ASN A 91 2.30 23.51 22.38
CA ASN A 91 2.18 23.97 20.99
C ASN A 91 3.51 23.87 20.21
N VAL A 92 4.65 23.61 20.88
CA VAL A 92 5.94 23.40 20.19
C VAL A 92 6.01 22.07 19.44
N ILE A 93 5.06 21.16 19.65
CA ILE A 93 4.91 19.91 18.90
C ILE A 93 3.66 19.92 18.00
N ASP A 94 3.07 21.09 17.78
CA ASP A 94 2.08 21.27 16.72
C ASP A 94 2.80 21.27 15.37
N ASP A 95 2.20 20.63 14.37
CA ASP A 95 2.65 20.71 12.98
C ASP A 95 1.44 20.54 12.07
N ASP A 96 1.29 21.42 11.09
CA ASP A 96 0.11 21.45 10.21
C ASP A 96 0.26 20.54 8.98
N SER A 97 1.46 20.05 8.65
CA SER A 97 1.67 19.26 7.43
C SER A 97 2.91 18.37 7.52
N ILE A 98 2.71 17.15 8.01
CA ILE A 98 3.81 16.18 8.18
C ILE A 98 3.91 15.15 7.05
N ALA A 99 2.98 15.15 6.11
CA ALA A 99 2.90 14.17 5.03
C ALA A 99 3.03 14.89 3.68
N PRO A 100 4.12 14.70 2.92
CA PRO A 100 4.27 15.30 1.61
C PRO A 100 3.35 14.65 0.58
N SER A 101 3.08 15.39 -0.50
CA SER A 101 2.34 14.85 -1.65
C SER A 101 3.17 13.86 -2.45
N ALA A 102 2.52 12.81 -2.95
CA ALA A 102 3.17 11.76 -3.73
C ALA A 102 2.47 11.53 -5.07
N PHE A 103 3.23 11.03 -6.05
CA PHE A 103 2.68 10.56 -7.33
C PHE A 103 2.98 9.07 -7.50
N ILE A 104 1.94 8.26 -7.61
CA ILE A 104 2.02 6.80 -7.67
C ILE A 104 1.71 6.34 -9.11
N PRO A 105 2.72 5.95 -9.89
CA PRO A 105 2.50 5.36 -11.20
C PRO A 105 2.17 3.86 -11.10
N ALA A 106 1.38 3.36 -12.05
CA ALA A 106 1.18 1.94 -12.23
C ALA A 106 1.04 1.60 -13.72
N GLY A 107 1.50 0.41 -14.09
CA GLY A 107 1.43 -0.11 -15.45
C GLY A 107 1.13 -1.61 -15.47
N TYR A 108 0.27 -2.03 -16.37
CA TYR A 108 -0.21 -3.41 -16.47
C TYR A 108 -0.35 -3.84 -17.91
N PHE A 109 -0.10 -5.12 -18.15
CA PHE A 109 -0.31 -5.77 -19.44
C PHE A 109 -0.88 -7.16 -19.23
N THR A 110 -1.94 -7.51 -19.97
CA THR A 110 -2.51 -8.87 -19.99
C THR A 110 -2.51 -9.42 -21.41
N MET A 111 -2.28 -10.72 -21.52
CA MET A 111 -2.20 -11.43 -22.79
C MET A 111 -2.84 -12.82 -22.66
N PRO A 112 -4.05 -13.00 -23.18
CA PRO A 112 -4.63 -14.33 -23.37
C PRO A 112 -3.75 -15.13 -24.34
N LEU A 113 -3.31 -16.32 -23.92
CA LEU A 113 -2.57 -17.26 -24.77
C LEU A 113 -3.54 -18.18 -25.54
N ASN A 114 -4.65 -18.54 -24.90
CA ASN A 114 -5.74 -19.33 -25.44
C ASN A 114 -6.99 -19.16 -24.56
N ASP A 115 -8.07 -19.89 -24.85
CA ASP A 115 -9.34 -19.80 -24.12
C ASP A 115 -9.27 -20.16 -22.62
N LYS A 116 -8.17 -20.78 -22.18
CA LYS A 116 -7.97 -21.20 -20.79
C LYS A 116 -6.85 -20.49 -20.06
N VAL A 117 -5.81 -20.05 -20.76
CA VAL A 117 -4.59 -19.51 -20.14
C VAL A 117 -4.37 -18.07 -20.55
N SER A 118 -4.15 -17.20 -19.57
CA SER A 118 -3.69 -15.84 -19.80
C SER A 118 -2.43 -15.55 -18.98
N LEU A 119 -1.56 -14.71 -19.51
CA LEU A 119 -0.41 -14.16 -18.79
C LEU A 119 -0.67 -12.69 -18.47
N GLY A 120 -0.08 -12.21 -17.38
CA GLY A 120 -0.16 -10.83 -16.94
C GLY A 120 1.16 -10.35 -16.38
N PHE A 121 1.45 -9.07 -16.58
CA PHE A 121 2.62 -8.39 -16.05
C PHE A 121 2.18 -7.05 -15.49
N GLY A 122 2.73 -6.67 -14.34
CA GLY A 122 2.40 -5.41 -13.68
C GLY A 122 3.61 -4.78 -13.00
N ALA A 123 3.65 -3.46 -12.96
CA ALA A 123 4.57 -2.66 -12.15
C ALA A 123 3.74 -1.61 -11.40
N PHE A 124 3.69 -1.67 -10.08
CA PHE A 124 2.82 -0.85 -9.23
C PHE A 124 3.38 -0.78 -7.81
N SER A 125 2.76 0.01 -6.92
CA SER A 125 3.15 0.05 -5.50
C SER A 125 2.04 -0.53 -4.62
N ASN A 126 2.42 -1.26 -3.57
CA ASN A 126 1.51 -1.78 -2.54
C ASN A 126 1.69 -1.10 -1.19
N PHE A 127 2.86 -0.51 -0.98
CA PHE A 127 3.27 0.05 0.29
C PHE A 127 4.09 1.31 0.02
N GLY A 128 3.83 2.35 0.80
CA GLY A 128 4.59 3.58 0.73
C GLY A 128 4.24 4.47 1.90
N LEU A 129 5.26 5.13 2.42
CA LEU A 129 5.15 6.07 3.51
C LEU A 129 6.08 7.23 3.21
N SER A 130 5.62 8.44 3.49
CA SER A 130 6.52 9.58 3.61
C SER A 130 5.97 10.46 4.72
N THR A 131 6.80 10.71 5.72
CA THR A 131 6.55 11.69 6.76
C THR A 131 7.80 12.53 6.93
N GLU A 132 7.65 13.85 6.96
CA GLU A 132 8.75 14.80 7.05
C GLU A 132 8.39 15.87 8.07
N PHE A 133 9.36 16.21 8.92
CA PHE A 133 9.24 17.26 9.93
C PHE A 133 10.42 18.20 9.76
N ASN A 134 10.28 19.44 10.21
CA ASN A 134 11.41 20.37 10.27
C ASN A 134 12.58 19.79 11.08
N ASP A 135 13.80 20.05 10.64
CA ASP A 135 14.99 19.46 11.26
C ASP A 135 15.13 19.83 12.75
N ASP A 136 14.68 21.01 13.14
CA ASP A 136 14.70 21.53 14.50
C ASP A 136 13.41 21.26 15.30
N TYR A 137 12.51 20.44 14.76
CA TYR A 137 11.25 20.08 15.40
C TYR A 137 11.46 19.55 16.82
N ALA A 138 10.64 20.03 17.77
CA ALA A 138 10.87 19.82 19.19
C ALA A 138 10.88 18.34 19.59
N ALA A 139 10.11 17.49 18.91
CA ALA A 139 10.07 16.04 19.11
C ALA A 139 10.90 15.25 18.07
N GLY A 140 11.92 15.86 17.47
CA GLY A 140 12.77 15.25 16.43
C GLY A 140 13.46 13.93 16.82
N SER A 141 13.49 13.55 18.10
CA SER A 141 14.05 12.26 18.52
C SER A 141 13.14 11.07 18.23
N ILE A 142 11.85 11.32 18.03
CA ILE A 142 10.82 10.32 17.67
C ILE A 142 10.14 10.65 16.34
N ALA A 143 10.12 11.92 15.97
CA ALA A 143 9.71 12.44 14.66
C ALA A 143 10.93 12.77 13.78
N GLY A 144 10.74 13.32 12.60
CA GLY A 144 11.80 13.52 11.60
C GLY A 144 11.40 12.86 10.29
N GLU A 145 12.38 12.54 9.46
CA GLU A 145 12.09 11.95 8.14
C GLU A 145 11.88 10.44 8.25
N THR A 146 10.79 9.93 7.69
CA THR A 146 10.56 8.50 7.48
C THR A 146 9.99 8.31 6.09
N GLU A 147 10.73 7.64 5.23
CA GLU A 147 10.33 7.36 3.85
C GLU A 147 10.47 5.86 3.58
N ILE A 148 9.46 5.30 2.93
CA ILE A 148 9.50 3.96 2.34
C ILE A 148 8.87 4.08 0.96
N VAL A 149 9.63 3.74 -0.07
CA VAL A 149 9.17 3.67 -1.46
C VAL A 149 9.25 2.22 -1.91
N THR A 150 8.14 1.66 -2.40
CA THR A 150 8.14 0.29 -2.95
C THR A 150 7.70 0.25 -4.41
N VAL A 151 8.32 -0.64 -5.17
CA VAL A 151 7.94 -1.00 -6.54
C VAL A 151 7.77 -2.51 -6.62
N ASN A 152 6.54 -2.96 -6.80
CA ASN A 152 6.18 -4.34 -7.04
C ASN A 152 6.11 -4.62 -8.54
N MET A 153 6.99 -5.51 -9.01
CA MET A 153 6.89 -6.14 -10.32
C MET A 153 6.23 -7.50 -10.19
N ASN A 154 5.07 -7.66 -10.83
CA ASN A 154 4.29 -8.88 -10.80
C ASN A 154 4.30 -9.58 -12.15
N ALA A 155 4.56 -10.89 -12.15
CA ALA A 155 4.35 -11.77 -13.29
C ALA A 155 3.32 -12.85 -12.90
N SER A 156 2.21 -12.90 -13.63
CA SER A 156 1.06 -13.72 -13.29
C SER A 156 0.59 -14.59 -14.44
N ALA A 157 -0.05 -15.72 -14.09
CA ALA A 157 -0.78 -16.57 -15.00
C ALA A 157 -2.19 -16.85 -14.44
N SER A 158 -3.17 -16.94 -15.32
CA SER A 158 -4.52 -17.38 -14.99
C SER A 158 -4.88 -18.65 -15.73
N TYR A 159 -5.70 -19.49 -15.11
CA TYR A 159 -6.23 -20.72 -15.67
C TYR A 159 -7.74 -20.79 -15.48
N LYS A 160 -8.49 -20.75 -16.58
CA LYS A 160 -9.93 -20.95 -16.62
C LYS A 160 -10.23 -22.45 -16.53
N ILE A 161 -10.73 -22.89 -15.38
CA ILE A 161 -11.12 -24.29 -15.16
C ILE A 161 -12.37 -24.59 -15.98
N ASN A 162 -13.36 -23.72 -15.89
CA ASN A 162 -14.63 -23.78 -16.62
C ASN A 162 -15.24 -22.37 -16.70
N GLU A 163 -16.47 -22.25 -17.21
CA GLU A 163 -17.16 -20.95 -17.33
C GLU A 163 -17.47 -20.28 -15.98
N GLN A 164 -17.47 -21.04 -14.88
CA GLN A 164 -17.76 -20.53 -13.54
C GLN A 164 -16.51 -20.28 -12.70
N PHE A 165 -15.41 -20.99 -12.94
CA PHE A 165 -14.23 -20.94 -12.07
C PHE A 165 -12.96 -20.67 -12.84
N SER A 166 -12.16 -19.75 -12.30
CA SER A 166 -10.77 -19.54 -12.72
C SER A 166 -9.86 -19.36 -11.53
N LEU A 167 -8.60 -19.71 -11.73
CA LEU A 167 -7.52 -19.54 -10.76
C LEU A 167 -6.47 -18.59 -11.33
N GLY A 168 -5.77 -17.90 -10.45
CA GLY A 168 -4.64 -17.04 -10.75
C GLY A 168 -3.47 -17.35 -9.83
N LEU A 169 -2.26 -17.28 -10.34
CA LEU A 169 -1.01 -17.34 -9.58
C LEU A 169 -0.08 -16.25 -10.10
N GLY A 170 0.52 -15.51 -9.17
CA GLY A 170 1.48 -14.45 -9.45
C GLY A 170 2.74 -14.59 -8.60
N LEU A 171 3.86 -14.19 -9.19
CA LEU A 171 5.14 -14.01 -8.54
C LEU A 171 5.44 -12.52 -8.47
N ASN A 172 5.92 -12.06 -7.32
CA ASN A 172 6.21 -10.66 -7.04
C ASN A 172 7.70 -10.51 -6.77
N TYR A 173 8.32 -9.55 -7.45
CA TYR A 173 9.62 -9.00 -7.12
C TYR A 173 9.37 -7.59 -6.60
N VAL A 174 9.67 -7.36 -5.32
CA VAL A 174 9.38 -6.09 -4.65
C VAL A 174 10.70 -5.41 -4.34
N TYR A 175 11.00 -4.32 -5.05
CA TYR A 175 12.09 -3.42 -4.67
C TYR A 175 11.56 -2.45 -3.60
N ALA A 176 12.35 -2.18 -2.57
CA ALA A 176 12.06 -1.17 -1.58
C ALA A 176 13.28 -0.32 -1.29
N ASP A 177 13.04 0.97 -1.07
CA ASP A 177 13.99 1.96 -0.60
C ASP A 177 13.42 2.54 0.69
N ALA A 178 14.24 2.65 1.73
CA ALA A 178 13.82 3.13 3.04
C ALA A 178 14.84 4.09 3.64
N LYS A 179 14.32 5.18 4.23
CA LYS A 179 15.12 6.22 4.87
C LYS A 179 14.48 6.65 6.18
N VAL A 180 15.29 6.73 7.22
CA VAL A 180 14.88 7.15 8.57
C VAL A 180 15.90 8.13 9.12
N ILE A 181 15.48 9.37 9.34
CA ILE A 181 16.28 10.41 9.99
C ILE A 181 15.59 10.85 11.28
N ARG A 182 16.34 10.85 12.38
CA ARG A 182 15.93 11.41 13.67
C ARG A 182 16.94 12.45 14.12
N ASN A 183 16.43 13.57 14.61
CA ASN A 183 17.21 14.69 15.10
C ASN A 183 17.11 14.79 16.63
N ALA A 184 17.98 15.57 17.27
CA ALA A 184 17.98 15.66 18.73
C ALA A 184 16.68 16.27 19.27
N GLY A 185 16.08 17.21 18.53
CA GLY A 185 14.96 18.01 18.99
C GLY A 185 15.27 18.73 20.30
N THR A 186 14.25 18.93 21.13
CA THR A 186 14.46 19.44 22.48
C THR A 186 15.16 18.37 23.32
N ASN A 187 16.30 18.73 23.92
CA ASN A 187 17.13 17.79 24.68
C ASN A 187 17.82 18.49 25.86
N PRO A 188 18.14 17.77 26.96
CA PRO A 188 18.81 18.32 28.13
C PRO A 188 20.33 18.41 27.97
N PHE A 189 20.87 17.97 26.83
CA PHE A 189 22.30 17.82 26.58
C PHE A 189 22.91 19.07 25.90
N GLY A 190 22.09 20.06 25.57
CA GLY A 190 22.53 21.30 24.91
C GLY A 190 22.98 21.10 23.47
N LEU A 191 22.60 19.98 22.84
CA LEU A 191 22.85 19.74 21.42
C LEU A 191 21.90 20.63 20.59
N PRO A 192 22.36 21.18 19.45
CA PRO A 192 21.45 21.80 18.48
C PRO A 192 20.30 20.86 18.13
N ALA A 193 19.07 21.37 18.03
CA ALA A 193 17.88 20.54 17.79
C ALA A 193 17.99 19.71 16.49
N SER A 194 18.61 20.29 15.45
CA SER A 194 18.88 19.66 14.15
C SER A 194 20.06 18.68 14.13
N THR A 195 20.69 18.40 15.28
CA THR A 195 21.75 17.38 15.34
C THR A 195 21.16 16.03 15.00
N GLN A 196 21.60 15.41 13.91
CA GLN A 196 21.13 14.07 13.52
C GLN A 196 21.62 13.03 14.53
N ILE A 197 20.70 12.38 15.22
CA ILE A 197 21.00 11.35 16.23
C ILE A 197 20.85 9.93 15.68
N ALA A 198 20.12 9.78 14.56
CA ALA A 198 20.09 8.57 13.77
C ALA A 198 19.82 8.95 12.31
N HIS A 199 20.60 8.38 11.41
CA HIS A 199 20.35 8.39 9.97
C HIS A 199 20.56 6.95 9.49
N LEU A 200 19.52 6.33 8.97
CA LEU A 200 19.54 5.00 8.39
C LEU A 200 18.91 5.08 7.01
N GLU A 201 19.63 4.65 5.99
CA GLU A 201 19.16 4.62 4.60
C GLU A 201 19.64 3.32 3.96
N GLY A 202 18.78 2.69 3.17
CA GLY A 202 19.13 1.47 2.45
C GLY A 202 18.03 1.01 1.52
N ASP A 203 18.42 0.16 0.58
CA ASP A 203 17.54 -0.47 -0.39
C ASP A 203 17.80 -1.97 -0.45
N ASP A 204 16.75 -2.74 -0.74
CA ASP A 204 16.87 -4.15 -1.07
C ASP A 204 15.61 -4.62 -1.80
N TYR A 205 15.55 -5.89 -2.17
CA TYR A 205 14.41 -6.52 -2.79
C TYR A 205 13.95 -7.79 -2.06
N GLY A 206 12.64 -7.99 -2.07
CA GLY A 206 11.99 -9.20 -1.56
C GLY A 206 11.25 -9.95 -2.67
N PHE A 207 11.00 -11.24 -2.42
CA PHE A 207 10.15 -12.06 -3.26
C PHE A 207 8.88 -12.45 -2.52
N GLY A 208 7.76 -12.32 -3.22
CA GLY A 208 6.45 -12.74 -2.72
C GLY A 208 5.66 -13.47 -3.80
N TRP A 209 4.48 -13.93 -3.44
CA TRP A 209 3.55 -14.57 -4.37
C TRP A 209 2.12 -14.15 -4.06
N ASN A 210 1.24 -14.31 -5.03
CA ASN A 210 -0.19 -14.09 -4.82
C ASN A 210 -1.01 -15.11 -5.58
N VAL A 211 -2.16 -15.48 -5.02
CA VAL A 211 -3.10 -16.42 -5.61
C VAL A 211 -4.49 -15.81 -5.67
N GLY A 212 -5.17 -16.09 -6.77
CA GLY A 212 -6.50 -15.56 -7.05
C GLY A 212 -7.47 -16.68 -7.35
N VAL A 213 -8.72 -16.50 -6.95
CA VAL A 213 -9.86 -17.32 -7.35
C VAL A 213 -10.96 -16.38 -7.82
N MET A 214 -11.58 -16.71 -8.95
CA MET A 214 -12.82 -16.07 -9.37
C MET A 214 -13.91 -17.13 -9.53
N TYR A 215 -15.09 -16.80 -9.02
CA TYR A 215 -16.32 -17.56 -9.19
C TYR A 215 -17.40 -16.70 -9.87
N GLN A 216 -17.74 -17.07 -11.11
CA GLN A 216 -18.81 -16.47 -11.90
C GLN A 216 -20.12 -17.20 -11.57
N LEU A 217 -21.03 -16.53 -10.86
CA LEU A 217 -22.34 -17.08 -10.53
C LEU A 217 -23.24 -17.11 -11.78
N ASP A 218 -23.28 -16.00 -12.50
CA ASP A 218 -24.01 -15.79 -13.76
C ASP A 218 -23.37 -14.62 -14.51
N GLU A 219 -23.89 -14.22 -15.68
CA GLU A 219 -23.31 -13.13 -16.50
C GLU A 219 -23.21 -11.77 -15.76
N ASN A 220 -24.03 -11.55 -14.74
CA ASN A 220 -24.13 -10.29 -14.01
C ASN A 220 -23.44 -10.33 -12.64
N SER A 221 -23.23 -11.51 -12.06
CA SER A 221 -22.72 -11.67 -10.70
C SER A 221 -21.46 -12.52 -10.65
N ARG A 222 -20.44 -12.00 -9.96
CA ARG A 222 -19.16 -12.66 -9.74
C ARG A 222 -18.62 -12.37 -8.35
N PHE A 223 -17.88 -13.34 -7.83
CA PHE A 223 -17.13 -13.25 -6.59
C PHE A 223 -15.66 -13.49 -6.87
N GLY A 224 -14.82 -12.86 -6.06
CA GLY A 224 -13.39 -12.98 -6.15
C GLY A 224 -12.77 -13.12 -4.78
N PHE A 225 -11.70 -13.90 -4.73
CA PHE A 225 -10.82 -13.99 -3.57
C PHE A 225 -9.38 -13.87 -4.05
N ASN A 226 -8.58 -13.06 -3.37
CA ASN A 226 -7.15 -12.97 -3.60
C ASN A 226 -6.41 -13.04 -2.28
N TYR A 227 -5.26 -13.70 -2.29
CA TYR A 227 -4.30 -13.72 -1.20
C TYR A 227 -2.93 -13.35 -1.74
N ARG A 228 -2.28 -12.37 -1.11
CA ARG A 228 -0.90 -11.94 -1.37
C ARG A 228 -0.09 -12.28 -0.13
N SER A 229 1.02 -12.99 -0.33
CA SER A 229 1.92 -13.36 0.77
C SER A 229 2.56 -12.13 1.39
N GLU A 230 3.05 -12.31 2.61
CA GLU A 230 4.06 -11.40 3.16
C GLU A 230 5.31 -11.39 2.26
N THR A 231 6.11 -10.34 2.39
CA THR A 231 7.39 -10.20 1.70
C THR A 231 8.41 -9.63 2.67
N ASP A 232 9.41 -10.43 3.01
CA ASP A 232 10.54 -10.01 3.81
C ASP A 232 11.56 -9.27 2.93
N ILE A 233 12.07 -8.16 3.44
CA ILE A 233 13.10 -7.33 2.82
C ILE A 233 14.18 -7.09 3.88
N ASP A 234 15.44 -7.41 3.55
CA ASP A 234 16.59 -7.28 4.42
C ASP A 234 17.44 -6.11 3.90
N PHE A 235 17.03 -4.88 4.20
CA PHE A 235 17.73 -3.67 3.76
C PHE A 235 19.21 -3.70 4.17
N GLU A 236 20.09 -3.56 3.18
CA GLU A 236 21.50 -3.31 3.36
C GLU A 236 21.78 -1.85 3.03
N GLY A 237 22.48 -1.14 3.90
CA GLY A 237 22.73 0.27 3.67
C GLY A 237 23.68 0.90 4.68
N GLU A 238 23.40 2.13 5.02
CA GLU A 238 24.29 2.99 5.80
C GLU A 238 23.61 3.51 7.05
N TYR A 239 24.35 3.50 8.15
CA TYR A 239 23.96 4.12 9.41
C TYR A 239 24.96 5.19 9.82
N SER A 240 24.48 6.33 10.28
CA SER A 240 25.31 7.39 10.86
C SER A 240 24.58 8.16 11.96
N ASN A 241 25.36 8.85 12.80
CA ASN A 241 24.85 9.88 13.71
C ASN A 241 25.92 10.94 13.97
N GLN A 242 25.49 12.15 14.30
CA GLN A 242 26.34 13.29 14.61
C GLN A 242 26.68 13.39 16.11
N LEU A 243 26.29 12.41 16.92
CA LEU A 243 26.60 12.41 18.35
C LEU A 243 28.12 12.30 18.56
N PRO A 244 28.70 13.00 19.56
CA PRO A 244 30.13 12.95 19.81
C PRO A 244 30.63 11.53 20.14
N ALA A 245 31.81 11.17 19.63
CA ALA A 245 32.44 9.88 19.92
C ALA A 245 32.69 9.66 21.43
N ALA A 246 32.87 10.73 22.20
CA ALA A 246 33.05 10.69 23.65
C ALA A 246 31.85 10.10 24.41
N VAL A 247 30.66 10.10 23.80
CA VAL A 247 29.43 9.51 24.37
C VAL A 247 28.98 8.26 23.61
N GLY A 248 29.86 7.67 22.79
CA GLY A 248 29.56 6.49 21.98
C GLY A 248 28.86 6.78 20.65
N GLY A 249 28.80 8.06 20.23
CA GLY A 249 28.33 8.44 18.91
C GLY A 249 29.35 8.18 17.80
N LEU A 250 28.93 8.40 16.54
CA LEU A 250 29.77 8.20 15.37
C LEU A 250 30.48 9.47 14.90
N ALA A 251 30.16 10.63 15.48
CA ALA A 251 30.69 11.94 15.10
C ALA A 251 30.63 12.19 13.57
N GLY A 252 29.54 11.74 12.94
CA GLY A 252 29.30 11.83 11.50
C GLY A 252 29.96 10.72 10.68
N THR A 253 30.66 9.76 11.29
CA THR A 253 31.19 8.59 10.59
C THR A 253 30.05 7.69 10.14
N VAL A 254 30.11 7.25 8.88
CA VAL A 254 29.16 6.29 8.31
C VAL A 254 29.67 4.87 8.55
N VAL A 255 28.78 3.98 8.95
CA VAL A 255 29.02 2.55 9.14
C VAL A 255 27.95 1.73 8.41
N PRO A 256 28.20 0.46 8.08
CA PRO A 256 27.16 -0.41 7.53
C PRO A 256 25.95 -0.49 8.47
N GLY A 257 24.75 -0.36 7.91
CA GLY A 257 23.46 -0.49 8.58
C GLY A 257 22.63 -1.60 7.94
N GLU A 258 21.83 -2.28 8.75
CA GLU A 258 20.90 -3.32 8.29
C GLU A 258 19.54 -3.15 8.96
N LEU A 259 18.46 -3.35 8.21
CA LEU A 259 17.09 -3.33 8.73
C LEU A 259 16.26 -4.44 8.07
N LYS A 260 15.54 -5.20 8.88
CA LYS A 260 14.58 -6.19 8.38
C LYS A 260 13.17 -5.60 8.43
N LEU A 261 12.46 -5.65 7.30
CA LEU A 261 11.07 -5.23 7.19
C LEU A 261 10.25 -6.35 6.54
N THR A 262 9.15 -6.71 7.19
CA THR A 262 8.17 -7.63 6.62
C THR A 262 6.97 -6.82 6.12
N LEU A 263 6.76 -6.79 4.81
CA LEU A 263 5.52 -6.28 4.23
C LEU A 263 4.40 -7.27 4.48
N PRO A 264 3.26 -6.87 5.09
CA PRO A 264 2.25 -7.80 5.55
C PRO A 264 1.53 -8.53 4.41
N ALA A 265 1.05 -9.73 4.71
CA ALA A 265 0.16 -10.47 3.84
C ALA A 265 -1.20 -9.76 3.70
N ILE A 266 -1.86 -9.91 2.55
CA ILE A 266 -3.17 -9.30 2.30
C ILE A 266 -4.12 -10.37 1.77
N ALA A 267 -5.31 -10.48 2.35
CA ALA A 267 -6.41 -11.26 1.80
C ALA A 267 -7.58 -10.35 1.45
N GLU A 268 -8.16 -10.50 0.27
CA GLU A 268 -9.32 -9.71 -0.16
C GLU A 268 -10.41 -10.64 -0.70
N PHE A 269 -11.62 -10.49 -0.18
CA PHE A 269 -12.83 -11.05 -0.77
C PHE A 269 -13.68 -9.94 -1.35
N SER A 270 -14.17 -10.14 -2.57
CA SER A 270 -14.98 -9.14 -3.28
C SER A 270 -16.19 -9.75 -3.96
N GLY A 271 -17.25 -8.95 -4.06
CA GLY A 271 -18.41 -9.24 -4.90
C GLY A 271 -18.66 -8.12 -5.90
N SER A 272 -19.11 -8.48 -7.10
CA SER A 272 -19.48 -7.56 -8.16
C SER A 272 -20.78 -8.01 -8.81
N HIS A 273 -21.78 -7.14 -8.83
CA HIS A 273 -23.13 -7.43 -9.30
C HIS A 273 -23.64 -6.33 -10.23
N GLN A 274 -23.94 -6.68 -11.48
CA GLN A 274 -24.67 -5.82 -12.40
C GLN A 274 -26.18 -5.96 -12.11
N VAL A 275 -26.77 -4.92 -11.52
CA VAL A 275 -28.19 -4.94 -11.11
C VAL A 275 -29.13 -4.64 -12.28
N ASP A 276 -28.71 -3.71 -13.15
CA ASP A 276 -29.39 -3.40 -14.42
C ASP A 276 -28.38 -2.89 -15.46
N LYS A 277 -28.81 -2.33 -16.60
CA LYS A 277 -27.89 -1.87 -17.66
C LYS A 277 -26.99 -0.68 -17.29
N LYS A 278 -27.24 0.01 -16.17
CA LYS A 278 -26.55 1.24 -15.76
C LYS A 278 -25.98 1.16 -14.35
N LEU A 279 -26.50 0.27 -13.51
CA LEU A 279 -26.13 0.16 -12.11
C LEU A 279 -25.37 -1.14 -11.83
N GLY A 280 -24.10 -0.99 -11.47
CA GLY A 280 -23.27 -2.02 -10.84
C GLY A 280 -23.13 -1.75 -9.34
N VAL A 281 -23.07 -2.80 -8.54
CA VAL A 281 -22.83 -2.75 -7.09
C VAL A 281 -21.65 -3.64 -6.77
N HIS A 282 -20.70 -3.10 -6.03
CA HIS A 282 -19.44 -3.75 -5.70
C HIS A 282 -19.14 -3.59 -4.21
N TYR A 283 -18.46 -4.56 -3.62
CA TYR A 283 -18.03 -4.53 -2.22
C TYR A 283 -16.80 -5.39 -2.04
N SER A 284 -15.96 -5.04 -1.05
CA SER A 284 -14.78 -5.79 -0.64
C SER A 284 -14.71 -5.89 0.87
N ILE A 285 -14.10 -6.97 1.35
CA ILE A 285 -13.56 -7.11 2.71
C ILE A 285 -12.09 -7.44 2.55
N LEU A 286 -11.24 -6.61 3.12
CA LEU A 286 -9.79 -6.75 3.07
C LEU A 286 -9.26 -7.04 4.49
N TRP A 287 -8.39 -8.03 4.58
CA TRP A 287 -7.64 -8.40 5.77
C TRP A 287 -6.15 -8.18 5.48
N THR A 288 -5.48 -7.57 6.44
CA THR A 288 -4.03 -7.36 6.50
C THR A 288 -3.55 -7.80 7.87
#